data_AF-A0A952BS85-F1
#
_entry.id   AF-A0A952BS85-F1
#
_cell.length_a   1.000
_cell.length_b   1.000
_cell.length_c   1.000
_cell.angle_alpha   90.00
_cell.angle_beta   90.00
_cell.angle_gamma   90.00
#
_symmetry.space_group_name_H-M   'P 1'
#
loop_
_entity.id
_entity.type
_entity.pdbx_description
1 polymer ?
#
loop_
_entity_poly.entity_id
_entity_poly.type
_entity_poly.pdbx_seq_one_letter_code
_entity_poly.pdbx_strand_id
1 'polypeptide(L)'
;MKLLLLLCFPFFLNAQNALNPRVNSFIDSFDGSTNYFFVEETHPGLILMIREVQYDCFQESYYVFTELYWKDKSGNYFKKKFYPCSETDANKIDSKAYEFAIANFELIKNEEVLPYQTKPDKIEDGKIIRYFSGKSHTAFRNYFFKKNNEIFSKKFDTYFITTKGDNLNYEHNQNLKLIQLENLILGEED
;
A
#
# COMPACT_ATOMS: atom_id res chain seq x y z
N MET A 1 37.91 30.70 -24.47
CA MET A 1 37.21 30.35 -23.22
C MET A 1 36.27 29.19 -23.54
N LYS A 2 36.62 27.95 -23.16
CA LYS A 2 35.83 26.74 -23.45
C LYS A 2 34.71 26.64 -22.41
N LEU A 3 33.46 26.81 -22.84
CA LEU A 3 32.29 26.58 -21.99
C LEU A 3 31.97 25.08 -22.03
N LEU A 4 32.30 24.38 -20.96
CA LEU A 4 31.99 22.97 -20.75
C LEU A 4 30.50 22.88 -20.37
N LEU A 5 29.64 22.45 -21.29
CA LEU A 5 28.26 22.10 -20.97
C LEU A 5 28.28 20.79 -20.15
N LEU A 6 28.20 20.90 -18.83
CA LEU A 6 27.81 19.77 -17.99
C LEU A 6 26.33 19.52 -18.23
N LEU A 7 26.01 18.47 -18.99
CA LEU A 7 24.70 17.86 -18.99
C LEU A 7 24.50 17.23 -17.61
N CYS A 8 23.92 17.99 -16.68
CA CYS A 8 23.29 17.44 -15.50
C CYS A 8 22.10 16.59 -15.99
N PHE A 9 22.34 15.29 -16.21
CA PHE A 9 21.26 14.32 -16.21
C PHE A 9 20.57 14.42 -14.86
N PRO A 10 19.29 14.80 -14.78
CA PRO A 10 18.56 14.58 -13.55
C PRO A 10 18.43 13.07 -13.41
N PHE A 11 19.22 12.49 -12.52
CA PHE A 11 18.86 11.24 -11.87
C PHE A 11 17.53 11.49 -11.16
N PHE A 12 16.42 11.34 -11.87
CA PHE A 12 15.13 11.08 -11.25
C PHE A 12 15.18 9.66 -10.68
N LEU A 13 15.94 9.49 -9.60
CA LEU A 13 15.68 8.43 -8.62
C LEU A 13 14.37 8.82 -7.93
N ASN A 14 13.25 8.63 -8.63
CA ASN A 14 11.96 8.53 -7.97
C ASN A 14 12.07 7.32 -7.05
N ALA A 15 12.15 7.58 -5.74
CA ALA A 15 12.29 6.58 -4.71
C ALA A 15 11.08 5.62 -4.75
N GLN A 16 11.19 4.58 -5.57
CA GLN A 16 10.46 3.34 -5.43
C GLN A 16 11.05 2.68 -4.19
N ASN A 17 10.37 2.74 -3.05
CA ASN A 17 10.82 1.96 -1.92
C ASN A 17 9.59 1.35 -1.26
N ALA A 18 9.14 0.21 -1.82
CA ALA A 18 8.51 -0.78 -0.96
C ALA A 18 9.45 -1.02 0.23
N LEU A 19 8.88 -1.19 1.42
CA LEU A 19 9.64 -1.50 2.63
C LEU A 19 10.41 -2.81 2.48
N ASN A 20 9.86 -3.75 1.70
CA ASN A 20 10.54 -4.99 1.37
C ASN A 20 11.48 -4.83 0.15
N PRO A 21 12.81 -4.92 0.32
CA PRO A 21 13.76 -4.72 -0.79
C PRO A 21 13.62 -5.76 -1.90
N ARG A 22 13.09 -6.96 -1.63
CA ARG A 22 12.85 -7.97 -2.68
C ARG A 22 11.78 -7.51 -3.67
N VAL A 23 10.79 -6.74 -3.21
CA VAL A 23 9.75 -6.16 -4.06
C VAL A 23 10.39 -5.17 -5.04
N ASN A 24 11.26 -4.28 -4.54
CA ASN A 24 11.97 -3.31 -5.38
C ASN A 24 12.84 -4.03 -6.42
N SER A 25 13.63 -5.02 -6.02
CA SER A 25 14.44 -5.82 -6.97
C SER A 25 13.60 -6.52 -8.03
N PHE A 26 12.41 -7.01 -7.68
CA PHE A 26 11.51 -7.63 -8.66
C PHE A 26 10.90 -6.60 -9.61
N ILE A 27 10.49 -5.43 -9.11
CA ILE A 27 9.97 -4.33 -9.91
C ILE A 27 11.05 -3.77 -10.84
N ASP A 28 12.31 -3.73 -10.43
CA ASP A 28 13.45 -3.30 -11.27
C ASP A 28 13.62 -4.19 -12.52
N SER A 29 13.10 -5.42 -12.49
CA SER A 29 13.09 -6.31 -13.65
C SER A 29 11.98 -5.98 -14.67
N PHE A 30 11.03 -5.13 -14.32
CA PHE A 30 9.95 -4.74 -15.21
C PHE A 30 10.41 -3.79 -16.30
N ASP A 31 9.75 -3.89 -17.45
CA ASP A 31 9.82 -2.85 -18.46
C ASP A 31 9.31 -1.52 -17.87
N GLY A 32 9.95 -0.41 -18.24
CA GLY A 32 9.57 0.94 -17.79
C GLY A 32 8.09 1.26 -18.04
N SER A 33 7.46 0.65 -19.06
CA SER A 33 6.03 0.83 -19.36
C SER A 33 5.09 -0.06 -18.55
N THR A 34 5.59 -0.92 -17.68
CA THR A 34 4.76 -1.84 -16.89
C THR A 34 3.99 -1.07 -15.83
N ASN A 35 2.67 -1.18 -15.88
CA ASN A 35 1.75 -0.68 -14.86
C ASN A 35 1.57 -1.75 -13.80
N TYR A 36 1.70 -1.35 -12.54
CA TYR A 36 1.54 -2.25 -11.41
C TYR A 36 0.99 -1.48 -10.22
N PHE A 37 0.46 -2.21 -9.25
CA PHE A 37 0.27 -1.68 -7.91
C PHE A 37 0.68 -2.76 -6.92
N PHE A 38 1.06 -2.33 -5.72
CA PHE A 38 1.25 -3.26 -4.62
C PHE A 38 0.58 -2.75 -3.36
N VAL A 39 0.24 -3.69 -2.49
CA VAL A 39 -0.28 -3.41 -1.16
C VAL A 39 0.71 -3.96 -0.16
N GLU A 40 1.21 -3.10 0.71
CA GLU A 40 2.02 -3.50 1.86
C GLU A 40 1.14 -3.47 3.11
N GLU A 41 1.17 -4.55 3.88
CA GLU A 41 0.61 -4.59 5.22
C GLU A 41 1.74 -4.60 6.24
N THR A 42 1.66 -3.71 7.22
CA THR A 42 2.62 -3.62 8.32
C THR A 42 1.91 -3.85 9.64
N HIS A 43 2.25 -4.93 10.34
CA HIS A 43 1.69 -5.26 11.64
C HIS A 43 2.61 -4.80 12.78
N PRO A 44 2.10 -4.03 13.77
CA PRO A 44 2.85 -3.67 14.97
C PRO A 44 2.98 -4.85 15.94
N GLY A 45 4.23 -5.19 16.28
CA GLY A 45 4.55 -6.12 17.37
C GLY A 45 4.52 -7.60 16.96
N LEU A 46 5.53 -8.34 17.40
CA LEU A 46 5.63 -9.77 17.19
C LEU A 46 6.28 -10.42 18.43
N ILE A 47 5.63 -11.43 19.01
CA ILE A 47 6.25 -12.33 19.99
C ILE A 47 6.61 -13.62 19.24
N LEU A 48 7.89 -13.83 18.95
CA LEU A 48 8.40 -15.04 18.31
C LEU A 48 9.00 -15.99 19.35
N MET A 49 8.53 -17.23 19.35
CA MET A 49 9.22 -18.36 19.95
C MET A 49 9.68 -19.29 18.82
N ILE A 50 10.97 -19.28 18.50
CA ILE A 50 11.54 -20.06 17.40
C ILE A 50 12.55 -21.05 17.97
N ARG A 51 12.48 -22.31 17.52
CA ARG A 51 13.50 -23.33 17.74
C ARG A 51 14.23 -23.51 16.40
N GLU A 52 15.50 -23.10 16.34
CA GLU A 52 16.44 -23.33 15.23
C GLU A 52 16.07 -22.74 13.85
N VAL A 53 16.16 -21.41 13.64
CA VAL A 53 16.25 -20.77 12.29
C VAL A 53 17.05 -19.45 12.35
N GLN A 54 17.65 -19.03 11.23
CA GLN A 54 18.42 -17.79 10.99
C GLN A 54 17.79 -16.53 11.60
N TYR A 55 18.52 -15.92 12.54
CA TYR A 55 18.07 -14.80 13.40
C TYR A 55 17.92 -13.45 12.66
N ASP A 56 18.63 -13.27 11.55
CA ASP A 56 18.74 -11.98 10.84
C ASP A 56 17.45 -11.55 10.13
N CYS A 57 16.49 -12.46 10.05
CA CYS A 57 15.26 -12.34 9.29
C CYS A 57 14.10 -11.72 10.10
N PHE A 58 14.26 -11.63 11.42
CA PHE A 58 13.21 -11.26 12.38
C PHE A 58 13.59 -10.06 13.28
N GLN A 59 14.64 -9.30 12.92
CA GLN A 59 15.12 -8.18 13.75
C GLN A 59 14.20 -6.95 13.76
N GLU A 60 13.18 -6.92 12.91
CA GLU A 60 12.24 -5.81 12.80
C GLU A 60 11.17 -5.90 13.90
N SER A 61 10.83 -4.76 14.51
CA SER A 61 9.72 -4.66 15.48
C SER A 61 8.33 -4.81 14.84
N TYR A 62 8.29 -5.02 13.52
CA TYR A 62 7.11 -5.03 12.67
C TYR A 62 7.21 -6.18 11.65
N TYR A 63 6.08 -6.81 11.36
CA TYR A 63 5.97 -7.77 10.27
C TYR A 63 5.40 -7.08 9.04
N VAL A 64 6.11 -7.16 7.91
CA VAL A 64 5.68 -6.58 6.64
C VAL A 64 5.47 -7.68 5.62
N PHE A 65 4.32 -7.67 4.96
CA PHE A 65 4.12 -8.45 3.74
C PHE A 65 3.64 -7.54 2.61
N THR A 66 3.99 -7.91 1.37
CA THR A 66 3.64 -7.13 0.19
C THR A 66 3.02 -8.02 -0.86
N GLU A 67 1.89 -7.60 -1.43
CA GLU A 67 1.28 -8.24 -2.58
C GLU A 67 1.41 -7.33 -3.79
N LEU A 68 2.12 -7.79 -4.81
CA LEU A 68 2.35 -7.09 -6.07
C LEU A 68 1.44 -7.63 -7.16
N TYR A 69 0.80 -6.72 -7.90
CA TYR A 69 -0.13 -7.01 -8.98
C TYR A 69 0.31 -6.33 -10.27
N TRP A 70 0.34 -7.07 -11.38
CA TRP A 70 0.69 -6.51 -12.69
C TRP A 70 0.03 -7.28 -13.84
N LYS A 71 0.07 -6.66 -15.02
CA LYS A 71 -0.29 -7.27 -16.30
C LYS A 71 0.95 -7.45 -17.15
N ASP A 72 1.17 -8.65 -17.70
CA ASP A 72 2.29 -8.91 -18.60
C ASP A 72 2.02 -8.38 -20.03
N LYS A 73 3.04 -8.46 -20.89
CA LYS A 73 2.93 -8.04 -22.30
C LYS A 73 1.98 -8.92 -23.12
N SER A 74 1.72 -10.15 -22.67
CA SER A 74 0.80 -11.10 -23.31
C SER A 74 -0.66 -10.86 -22.89
N GLY A 75 -0.90 -9.91 -21.98
CA GLY A 75 -2.22 -9.56 -21.48
C GLY A 75 -2.72 -10.38 -20.29
N ASN A 76 -1.87 -11.22 -19.70
CA ASN A 76 -2.19 -12.00 -18.51
C ASN A 76 -1.96 -11.19 -17.23
N TYR A 77 -2.77 -11.46 -16.20
CA TYR A 77 -2.71 -10.80 -14.90
C TYR A 77 -2.01 -11.70 -13.89
N PHE A 78 -1.14 -11.11 -13.07
CA PHE A 78 -0.34 -11.84 -12.10
C PHE A 78 -0.34 -11.18 -10.73
N LYS A 79 -0.18 -12.03 -9.71
CA LYS A 79 0.10 -11.66 -8.32
C LYS A 79 1.35 -12.36 -7.82
N LYS A 80 2.18 -11.66 -7.04
CA LYS A 80 3.29 -12.25 -6.28
C LYS A 80 3.30 -11.70 -4.86
N LYS A 81 3.39 -12.60 -3.87
CA LYS A 81 3.47 -12.24 -2.45
C LYS A 81 4.93 -12.26 -2.01
N PHE A 82 5.33 -11.24 -1.25
CA PHE A 82 6.65 -11.09 -0.67
C PHE A 82 6.53 -11.00 0.84
N TYR A 83 7.29 -11.84 1.52
CA TYR A 83 7.40 -11.89 2.97
C TYR A 83 8.81 -11.44 3.38
N PRO A 84 9.08 -11.20 4.67
CA PRO A 84 10.42 -10.79 5.12
C PRO A 84 11.51 -11.80 4.72
N CYS A 85 11.19 -13.09 4.73
CA CYS A 85 12.16 -14.17 4.55
C CYS A 85 11.91 -15.08 3.35
N SER A 86 10.81 -14.88 2.66
CA SER A 86 10.39 -15.72 1.54
C SER A 86 9.57 -14.91 0.55
N GLU A 87 9.23 -15.53 -0.56
CA GLU A 87 8.33 -15.01 -1.57
C GLU A 87 7.62 -16.20 -2.23
N THR A 88 6.46 -15.95 -2.83
CA THR A 88 5.78 -16.96 -3.64
C THR A 88 6.22 -16.85 -5.09
N ASP A 89 5.99 -17.88 -5.89
CA ASP A 89 6.02 -17.71 -7.35
C ASP A 89 4.92 -16.73 -7.80
N ALA A 90 5.10 -16.18 -9.00
CA ALA A 90 4.09 -15.36 -9.65
C ALA A 90 2.91 -16.25 -10.07
N ASN A 91 1.73 -15.99 -9.51
CA ASN A 91 0.53 -16.74 -9.81
C ASN A 91 -0.33 -15.95 -10.79
N LYS A 92 -0.84 -16.62 -11.83
CA LYS A 92 -1.84 -16.03 -12.72
C LYS A 92 -3.15 -15.86 -11.94
N ILE A 93 -3.75 -14.68 -12.04
CA ILE A 93 -4.99 -14.32 -11.33
C ILE A 93 -6.09 -13.84 -12.28
N ASP A 94 -7.31 -13.71 -11.77
CA ASP A 94 -8.38 -12.96 -12.43
C ASP A 94 -7.98 -11.47 -12.57
N SER A 95 -8.54 -10.78 -13.55
CA SER A 95 -8.21 -9.39 -13.86
C SER A 95 -8.84 -8.38 -12.88
N LYS A 96 -9.85 -8.78 -12.10
CA LYS A 96 -10.72 -7.91 -11.27
C LYS A 96 -9.97 -6.85 -10.48
N ALA A 97 -9.12 -7.23 -9.53
CA ALA A 97 -8.44 -6.26 -8.67
C ALA A 97 -7.55 -5.31 -9.48
N TYR A 98 -6.81 -5.84 -10.45
CA TYR A 98 -5.93 -5.03 -11.30
C TYR A 98 -6.69 -4.07 -12.20
N GLU A 99 -7.70 -4.54 -12.93
CA GLU A 99 -8.48 -3.69 -13.80
C GLU A 99 -9.25 -2.64 -13.01
N PHE A 100 -9.77 -2.99 -11.84
CA PHE A 100 -10.41 -2.03 -10.93
C PHE A 100 -9.44 -0.93 -10.51
N ALA A 101 -8.23 -1.29 -10.07
CA ALA A 101 -7.20 -0.34 -9.66
C ALA A 101 -6.82 0.61 -10.81
N ILE A 102 -6.55 0.08 -12.01
CA ILE A 102 -6.14 0.88 -13.16
C ILE A 102 -7.28 1.79 -13.67
N ALA A 103 -8.52 1.30 -13.67
CA ALA A 103 -9.69 2.07 -14.10
C ALA A 103 -10.03 3.22 -13.14
N ASN A 104 -9.83 3.02 -11.83
CA ASN A 104 -10.15 4.00 -10.79
C ASN A 104 -8.92 4.79 -10.31
N PHE A 105 -7.77 4.70 -11.00
CA PHE A 105 -6.51 5.29 -10.59
C PHE A 105 -6.62 6.76 -10.16
N GLU A 106 -7.27 7.62 -10.97
CA GLU A 106 -7.44 9.05 -10.64
C GLU A 106 -8.37 9.29 -9.44
N LEU A 107 -9.41 8.46 -9.27
CA LEU A 107 -10.30 8.58 -8.11
C LEU A 107 -9.55 8.17 -6.85
N ILE A 108 -8.88 7.01 -6.86
CA ILE A 108 -8.08 6.50 -5.75
C ILE A 108 -6.98 7.49 -5.35
N LYS A 109 -6.32 8.11 -6.33
CA LYS A 109 -5.30 9.14 -6.10
C LYS A 109 -5.83 10.34 -5.31
N ASN A 110 -7.07 10.75 -5.58
CA ASN A 110 -7.68 11.95 -4.99
C ASN A 110 -8.52 11.67 -3.74
N GLU A 111 -8.87 10.42 -3.47
CA GLU A 111 -9.58 10.00 -2.26
C GLU A 111 -8.67 10.00 -1.02
N GLU A 112 -9.25 10.23 0.15
CA GLU A 112 -8.54 10.18 1.43
C GLU A 112 -9.34 9.35 2.43
N VAL A 113 -8.68 8.38 3.07
CA VAL A 113 -9.28 7.62 4.17
C VAL A 113 -9.31 8.54 5.40
N LEU A 114 -10.50 8.88 5.85
CA LEU A 114 -10.66 9.72 7.02
C LEU A 114 -10.37 8.93 8.29
N PRO A 115 -9.67 9.54 9.27
CA PRO A 115 -9.36 8.88 10.53
C PRO A 115 -10.64 8.53 11.30
N TYR A 116 -10.55 7.51 12.14
CA TYR A 116 -11.65 7.11 13.02
C TYR A 116 -12.09 8.28 13.92
N GLN A 117 -13.39 8.59 13.97
CA GLN A 117 -13.95 9.71 14.71
C GLN A 117 -15.22 9.33 15.46
N THR A 118 -15.32 9.64 16.76
CA THR A 118 -16.48 9.28 17.60
C THR A 118 -17.48 10.41 17.80
N LYS A 119 -17.06 11.65 17.58
CA LYS A 119 -17.94 12.84 17.63
C LYS A 119 -17.35 13.97 16.78
N PRO A 120 -18.18 14.91 16.32
CA PRO A 120 -17.72 16.01 15.48
C PRO A 120 -16.68 16.88 16.19
N ASP A 121 -15.70 17.36 15.43
CA ASP A 121 -14.71 18.33 15.91
C ASP A 121 -15.42 19.62 16.37
N LYS A 122 -14.87 20.28 17.38
CA LYS A 122 -15.40 21.54 17.90
C LYS A 122 -14.36 22.65 17.91
N ILE A 123 -14.80 23.90 17.82
CA ILE A 123 -13.95 25.07 18.02
C ILE A 123 -14.22 25.61 19.43
N GLU A 124 -13.17 25.73 20.24
CA GLU A 124 -13.22 26.29 21.58
C GLU A 124 -12.04 27.26 21.73
N ASP A 125 -12.31 28.52 22.10
CA ASP A 125 -11.31 29.58 22.22
C ASP A 125 -10.41 29.76 20.97
N GLY A 126 -11.01 29.65 19.78
CA GLY A 126 -10.29 29.75 18.51
C GLY A 126 -9.40 28.54 18.17
N LYS A 127 -9.43 27.48 18.98
CA LYS A 127 -8.69 26.23 18.74
C LYS A 127 -9.61 25.13 18.22
N ILE A 128 -9.13 24.37 17.24
CA ILE A 128 -9.81 23.17 16.74
C ILE A 128 -9.52 22.02 17.69
N ILE A 129 -10.56 21.51 18.35
CA ILE A 129 -10.51 20.32 19.20
C ILE A 129 -11.05 19.15 18.38
N ARG A 130 -10.17 18.20 18.11
CA ARG A 130 -10.52 16.99 17.38
C ARG A 130 -10.82 15.84 18.32
N TYR A 131 -11.82 15.02 17.99
CA TYR A 131 -12.25 13.93 18.86
C TYR A 131 -12.09 12.57 18.20
N PHE A 132 -11.17 11.81 18.75
CA PHE A 132 -10.84 10.47 18.29
C PHE A 132 -10.69 9.55 19.51
N SER A 133 -10.98 8.26 19.37
CA SER A 133 -10.51 7.25 20.32
C SER A 133 -9.70 6.20 19.58
N GLY A 134 -8.53 5.87 20.10
CA GLY A 134 -7.74 4.76 19.59
C GLY A 134 -7.96 3.52 20.44
N LYS A 135 -8.17 2.36 19.82
CA LYS A 135 -7.93 1.06 20.46
C LYS A 135 -7.40 0.05 19.44
N SER A 136 -6.41 -0.72 19.91
CA SER A 136 -5.74 -1.89 19.31
C SER A 136 -4.58 -1.61 18.33
N HIS A 137 -3.58 -2.49 18.41
CA HIS A 137 -2.41 -2.63 17.54
C HIS A 137 -2.86 -3.15 16.16
N THR A 138 -3.50 -2.29 15.37
CA THR A 138 -3.97 -2.62 14.02
C THR A 138 -2.86 -2.50 12.99
N ALA A 139 -3.00 -3.25 11.90
CA ALA A 139 -2.06 -3.16 10.79
C ALA A 139 -2.24 -1.83 10.04
N PHE A 140 -1.15 -1.35 9.46
CA PHE A 140 -1.20 -0.29 8.46
C PHE A 140 -1.23 -0.91 7.07
N ARG A 141 -2.04 -0.33 6.19
CA ARG A 141 -2.02 -0.61 4.75
C ARG A 141 -1.29 0.53 4.05
N ASN A 142 -0.39 0.20 3.14
CA ASN A 142 0.21 1.13 2.20
C ASN A 142 -0.01 0.63 0.78
N TYR A 143 -0.87 1.32 0.04
CA TYR A 143 -1.07 1.08 -1.37
C TYR A 143 -0.10 1.93 -2.18
N PHE A 144 0.58 1.33 -3.15
CA PHE A 144 1.43 2.03 -4.10
C PHE A 144 0.96 1.72 -5.51
N PHE A 145 0.83 2.74 -6.34
CA PHE A 145 0.40 2.60 -7.72
C PHE A 145 1.42 3.19 -8.65
N LYS A 146 1.70 2.49 -9.75
CA LYS A 146 2.38 3.00 -10.93
C LYS A 146 1.49 2.79 -12.15
N LYS A 147 1.12 3.89 -12.80
CA LYS A 147 0.42 3.88 -14.08
C LYS A 147 1.13 4.82 -15.04
N ASN A 148 1.67 4.27 -16.11
CA ASN A 148 2.57 4.92 -17.05
C ASN A 148 3.78 5.50 -16.28
N ASN A 149 3.99 6.82 -16.36
CA ASN A 149 5.05 7.53 -15.63
C ASN A 149 4.57 8.12 -14.31
N GLU A 150 3.31 7.89 -13.92
CA GLU A 150 2.74 8.45 -12.73
C GLU A 150 2.76 7.46 -11.57
N ILE A 151 3.13 7.97 -10.39
CA ILE A 151 3.30 7.19 -9.17
C ILE A 151 2.64 7.94 -8.02
N PHE A 152 1.92 7.21 -7.17
CA PHE A 152 1.47 7.71 -5.87
C PHE A 152 1.32 6.58 -4.86
N SER A 153 1.23 6.93 -3.58
CA SER A 153 0.91 5.99 -2.51
C SER A 153 -0.19 6.52 -1.58
N LYS A 154 -0.89 5.59 -0.93
CA LYS A 154 -1.94 5.85 0.06
C LYS A 154 -1.71 4.94 1.26
N LYS A 155 -1.38 5.55 2.40
CA LYS A 155 -1.16 4.84 3.66
C LYS A 155 -2.25 5.21 4.66
N PHE A 156 -2.83 4.21 5.32
CA PHE A 156 -3.84 4.41 6.36
C PHE A 156 -3.81 3.27 7.39
N ASP A 157 -4.35 3.55 8.57
CA ASP A 157 -4.56 2.54 9.60
C ASP A 157 -5.82 1.72 9.28
N THR A 158 -5.72 0.40 9.27
CA THR A 158 -6.87 -0.48 9.01
C THR A 158 -7.99 -0.29 10.03
N TYR A 159 -7.70 0.23 11.23
CA TYR A 159 -8.70 0.61 12.22
C TYR A 159 -9.73 1.61 11.67
N PHE A 160 -9.33 2.50 10.76
CA PHE A 160 -10.19 3.55 10.21
C PHE A 160 -11.31 3.01 9.33
N ILE A 161 -11.16 1.78 8.82
CA ILE A 161 -12.10 1.14 7.90
C ILE A 161 -12.79 -0.08 8.49
N THR A 162 -12.22 -0.72 9.52
CA THR A 162 -12.75 -1.96 10.12
C THR A 162 -13.73 -1.70 11.26
N THR A 163 -13.66 -0.54 11.92
CA THR A 163 -14.48 -0.26 13.11
C THR A 163 -15.82 0.37 12.72
N LYS A 164 -16.87 -0.46 12.68
CA LYS A 164 -18.27 -0.04 12.53
C LYS A 164 -18.89 0.33 13.88
N GLY A 165 -19.82 1.28 13.89
CA GLY A 165 -20.59 1.66 15.08
C GLY A 165 -20.46 3.15 15.39
N ASP A 166 -19.59 3.49 16.34
CA ASP A 166 -19.35 4.86 16.78
C ASP A 166 -18.44 5.67 15.84
N ASN A 167 -17.84 5.04 14.83
CA ASN A 167 -17.04 5.72 13.82
C ASN A 167 -17.91 6.51 12.82
N LEU A 168 -17.96 7.83 12.97
CA LEU A 168 -18.69 8.75 12.09
C LEU A 168 -18.19 8.74 10.64
N ASN A 169 -16.93 8.33 10.42
CA ASN A 169 -16.33 8.29 9.09
C ASN A 169 -16.44 6.92 8.41
N TYR A 170 -17.07 5.93 9.07
CA TYR A 170 -17.16 4.56 8.54
C TYR A 170 -17.85 4.52 7.17
N GLU A 171 -19.06 5.09 7.04
CA GLU A 171 -19.80 5.07 5.77
C GLU A 171 -19.07 5.83 4.66
N HIS A 172 -18.45 6.97 4.98
CA HIS A 172 -17.62 7.69 4.01
C HIS A 172 -16.48 6.80 3.51
N ASN A 173 -15.70 6.22 4.42
CA ASN A 173 -14.56 5.38 4.08
C ASN A 173 -14.96 4.15 3.26
N GLN A 174 -16.06 3.48 3.60
CA GLN A 174 -16.55 2.31 2.86
C GLN A 174 -17.00 2.63 1.42
N ASN A 175 -17.30 3.90 1.11
CA ASN A 175 -17.67 4.33 -0.24
C ASN A 175 -16.47 4.68 -1.14
N LEU A 176 -15.26 4.77 -0.58
CA LEU A 176 -14.04 5.06 -1.35
C LEU A 176 -13.69 3.91 -2.30
N LYS A 177 -13.21 4.25 -3.51
CA LYS A 177 -12.65 3.28 -4.46
C LYS A 177 -11.46 2.54 -3.90
N LEU A 178 -10.61 3.19 -3.12
CA LEU A 178 -9.50 2.52 -2.45
C LEU A 178 -9.97 1.37 -1.54
N ILE A 179 -11.10 1.54 -0.84
CA ILE A 179 -11.63 0.52 0.08
C ILE A 179 -12.42 -0.56 -0.67
N GLN A 180 -13.06 -0.21 -1.78
CA GLN A 180 -13.62 -1.22 -2.69
C GLN A 180 -12.52 -2.12 -3.29
N LEU A 181 -11.34 -1.57 -3.61
CA LEU A 181 -10.18 -2.35 -4.04
C LEU A 181 -9.68 -3.29 -2.94
N GLU A 182 -9.56 -2.84 -1.69
CA GLU A 182 -9.21 -3.69 -0.53
C GLU A 182 -10.16 -4.89 -0.45
N ASN A 183 -11.47 -4.66 -0.54
CA ASN A 183 -12.46 -5.72 -0.46
C ASN A 183 -12.34 -6.74 -1.61
N LEU A 184 -11.94 -6.29 -2.81
CA LEU A 184 -11.68 -7.19 -3.94
C LEU A 184 -10.45 -8.07 -3.67
N ILE A 185 -9.39 -7.49 -3.11
CA ILE A 185 -8.15 -8.21 -2.79
C ILE A 185 -8.39 -9.27 -1.71
N LEU A 186 -9.13 -8.91 -0.65
CA LEU A 186 -9.47 -9.84 0.43
C LEU A 186 -10.42 -10.95 -0.02
N GLY A 187 -11.33 -10.66 -0.96
CA GLY A 187 -12.26 -11.65 -1.53
C GLY A 187 -11.63 -12.59 -2.55
N GLU A 188 -10.38 -12.38 -2.95
CA GLU A 188 -9.60 -13.30 -3.80
C GLU A 188 -8.88 -14.40 -2.99
N GLU A 189 -9.03 -14.44 -1.67
CA GLU A 189 -8.38 -15.42 -0.79
C GLU A 189 -9.19 -16.72 -0.53
N ASP A 190 -10.27 -16.96 -1.29
CA ASP A 190 -11.12 -18.18 -1.23
C ASP A 190 -10.72 -19.28 -2.23
#